data_AF-A0A0C9Z1N0-F1
#
_entry.id   AF-A0A0C9Z1N0-F1
#
_cell.length_a   1.000
_cell.length_b   1.000
_cell.length_c   1.000
_cell.angle_alpha   90.00
_cell.angle_beta   90.00
_cell.angle_gamma   90.00
#
_symmetry.space_group_name_H-M   'P 1'
#
loop_
_entity.id
_entity.type
_entity.pdbx_description
1 polymer ?
#
loop_
_entity_poly.entity_id
_entity_poly.type
_entity_poly.pdbx_seq_one_letter_code
_entity_poly.pdbx_strand_id
1 'polypeptide(L)'
;MPSSIGATKLTELGLHDLLKEERELRIGQANDCLDQLRMDLGNKAMLYRQNFRAANSTREGTRTKKEIQKVVARVNKHVRSYQRARQAILRLDPDANMAEKYGEILPEDLVVSKEVTEENRFGQGTSKLAWFWVMDGGKSQLNVEAGGLMEEFYRINRLKASARRDRWKEEVSLVRHEMLWTGLWFEYHKNMWEQRALQLTEPGKEAYARKQMVLWSDFANKARLMFQGKQMDGI
;
A
#
# COMPACT_ATOMS: atom_id res chain seq x y z
N MET A 1 -7.48 32.42 18.31
CA MET A 1 -7.85 31.77 17.03
C MET A 1 -9.20 31.09 17.22
N PRO A 2 -10.15 31.19 16.28
CA PRO A 2 -11.49 30.60 16.41
C PRO A 2 -11.48 29.10 16.77
N SER A 3 -10.47 28.35 16.30
CA SER A 3 -10.21 26.95 16.63
C SER A 3 -9.97 26.62 18.12
N SER A 4 -9.72 27.61 18.99
CA SER A 4 -9.65 27.41 20.44
C SER A 4 -11.01 27.50 21.15
N ILE A 5 -12.02 28.07 20.49
CA ILE A 5 -13.37 28.30 21.03
C ILE A 5 -14.29 27.11 20.73
N GLY A 6 -14.04 26.41 19.61
CA GLY A 6 -14.78 25.21 19.18
C GLY A 6 -15.94 25.53 18.25
N ALA A 7 -16.26 24.60 17.33
CA ALA A 7 -17.30 24.80 16.32
C ALA A 7 -18.67 25.16 16.92
N THR A 8 -19.10 24.44 17.96
CA THR A 8 -20.43 24.61 18.58
C THR A 8 -20.63 26.03 19.10
N LYS A 9 -19.64 26.56 19.81
CA LYS A 9 -19.68 27.89 20.43
C LYS A 9 -19.54 29.02 19.41
N LEU A 10 -18.85 28.80 18.29
CA LEU A 10 -18.81 29.77 17.18
C LEU A 10 -20.15 29.84 16.44
N THR A 11 -20.82 28.71 16.28
CA THR A 11 -22.17 28.60 15.71
C THR A 11 -23.19 29.30 16.62
N GLU A 12 -23.10 29.14 17.95
CA GLU A 12 -23.92 29.87 18.93
C GLU A 12 -23.74 31.39 18.87
N LEU A 13 -22.52 31.85 18.54
CA LEU A 13 -22.19 33.28 18.40
C LEU A 13 -22.54 33.85 17.01
N GLY A 14 -23.10 33.04 16.10
CA GLY A 14 -23.44 33.46 14.74
C GLY A 14 -22.24 33.72 13.81
N LEU A 15 -21.03 33.24 14.18
CA LEU A 15 -19.78 33.49 13.46
C LEU A 15 -19.49 32.41 12.42
N HIS A 16 -20.47 32.08 11.59
CA HIS A 16 -20.38 30.98 10.61
C HIS A 16 -19.33 31.24 9.52
N ASP A 17 -19.22 32.47 9.03
CA ASP A 17 -18.26 32.84 7.98
C ASP A 17 -16.81 32.68 8.47
N LEU A 18 -16.52 33.15 9.69
CA LEU A 18 -15.22 32.99 10.33
C LEU A 18 -14.87 31.51 10.58
N LEU A 19 -15.87 30.69 10.90
CA LEU A 19 -15.67 29.25 11.05
C LEU A 19 -15.22 28.62 9.73
N LYS A 20 -15.88 28.99 8.63
CA LYS A 20 -15.54 28.51 7.28
C LYS A 20 -14.15 28.97 6.85
N GLU A 21 -13.84 30.26 7.00
CA GLU A 21 -12.53 30.82 6.63
C GLU A 21 -11.39 30.21 7.45
N GLU A 22 -11.54 30.11 8.77
CA GLU A 22 -10.53 29.45 9.62
C GLU A 22 -10.35 27.99 9.22
N ARG A 23 -11.44 27.27 8.90
CA ARG A 23 -11.37 25.87 8.44
C ARG A 23 -10.55 25.77 7.15
N GLU A 24 -10.82 26.60 6.15
CA GLU A 24 -10.08 26.63 4.89
C GLU A 24 -8.60 26.98 5.10
N LEU A 25 -8.31 27.93 5.99
CA LEU A 25 -6.95 28.30 6.35
C LEU A 25 -6.19 27.14 7.02
N ARG A 26 -6.83 26.39 7.93
CA ARG A 26 -6.22 25.22 8.57
C ARG A 26 -5.99 24.08 7.59
N ILE A 27 -6.89 23.89 6.63
CA ILE A 27 -6.73 22.94 5.52
C ILE A 27 -5.51 23.30 4.69
N GLY A 28 -5.36 24.58 4.31
CA GLY A 28 -4.19 25.08 3.60
C GLY A 28 -2.89 24.81 4.38
N GLN A 29 -2.86 25.19 5.66
CA GLN A 29 -1.71 24.91 6.53
C GLN A 29 -1.36 23.43 6.63
N ALA A 30 -2.36 22.56 6.73
CA ALA A 30 -2.16 21.12 6.78
C ALA A 30 -1.55 20.59 5.47
N ASN A 31 -2.10 21.00 4.33
CA ASN A 31 -1.60 20.61 3.01
C ASN A 31 -0.16 21.10 2.78
N ASP A 32 0.15 22.36 3.09
CA ASP A 32 1.50 22.92 2.99
C ASP A 32 2.50 22.15 3.86
N CYS A 33 2.10 21.78 5.09
CA CYS A 33 2.95 20.98 5.97
C CYS A 33 3.21 19.59 5.40
N LEU A 34 2.22 18.96 4.77
CA LEU A 34 2.38 17.66 4.11
C LEU A 34 3.28 17.76 2.88
N ASP A 35 3.16 18.83 2.09
CA ASP A 35 4.02 19.06 0.92
C ASP A 35 5.48 19.23 1.32
N GLN A 36 5.75 20.06 2.33
CA GLN A 36 7.09 20.24 2.86
C GLN A 36 7.64 18.97 3.52
N LEU A 37 6.79 18.21 4.24
CA LEU A 37 7.16 16.93 4.81
C LEU A 37 7.61 15.94 3.73
N ARG A 38 6.88 15.87 2.63
CA ARG A 38 7.21 15.03 1.47
C ARG A 38 8.54 15.42 0.83
N MET A 39 8.77 16.72 0.63
CA MET A 39 10.06 17.23 0.13
C MET A 39 11.22 16.85 1.07
N ASP A 40 11.06 17.04 2.37
CA ASP A 40 12.11 16.70 3.34
C ASP A 40 12.38 15.20 3.44
N LEU A 41 11.35 14.36 3.31
CA LEU A 41 11.53 12.90 3.25
C LEU A 41 12.25 12.48 1.95
N GLY A 42 11.97 13.13 0.82
CA GLY A 42 12.72 12.96 -0.43
C GLY A 42 14.20 13.35 -0.28
N ASN A 43 14.45 14.52 0.31
CA ASN A 43 15.81 15.00 0.62
C ASN A 43 16.55 14.04 1.56
N LYS A 44 15.87 13.52 2.58
CA LYS A 44 16.41 12.52 3.50
C LYS A 44 16.85 11.28 2.72
N ALA A 45 15.99 10.75 1.85
CA ALA A 45 16.29 9.57 1.03
C ALA A 45 17.51 9.78 0.13
N MET A 46 17.63 10.96 -0.49
CA MET A 46 18.77 11.33 -1.33
C MET A 46 20.09 11.33 -0.54
N LEU A 47 20.10 11.95 0.64
CA LEU A 47 21.30 11.95 1.49
C LEU A 47 21.71 10.53 1.91
N TYR A 48 20.75 9.65 2.20
CA TYR A 48 21.04 8.23 2.48
C TYR A 48 21.66 7.52 1.27
N ARG A 49 21.13 7.73 0.06
CA ARG A 49 21.66 7.14 -1.18
C ARG A 49 23.08 7.64 -1.51
N GLN A 50 23.33 8.94 -1.37
CA GLN A 50 24.65 9.53 -1.59
C GLN A 50 25.68 8.99 -0.59
N ASN A 51 25.30 8.87 0.69
CA ASN A 51 26.20 8.33 1.71
C ASN A 51 26.58 6.88 1.49
N PHE A 52 25.62 6.03 1.10
CA PHE A 52 25.91 4.62 0.84
C PHE A 52 26.96 4.45 -0.27
N ARG A 53 27.03 5.39 -1.22
CA ARG A 53 27.96 5.34 -2.36
C ARG A 53 29.30 6.04 -2.13
N ALA A 54 29.38 6.99 -1.20
CA ALA A 54 30.50 7.95 -1.11
C ALA A 54 31.32 7.90 0.19
N ALA A 55 30.97 7.08 1.18
CA ALA A 55 31.62 7.10 2.49
C ALA A 55 33.03 6.47 2.46
N ASN A 56 34.02 7.23 1.99
CA ASN A 56 35.43 6.82 1.95
C ASN A 56 36.26 7.38 3.13
N SER A 57 35.70 8.30 3.95
CA SER A 57 36.42 8.91 5.08
C SER A 57 35.53 9.24 6.30
N THR A 58 36.13 9.25 7.49
CA THR A 58 35.47 9.59 8.78
C THR A 58 34.92 11.02 8.83
N ARG A 59 35.62 11.98 8.20
CA ARG A 59 35.21 13.40 8.14
C ARG A 59 33.94 13.57 7.30
N GLU A 60 33.88 12.92 6.14
CA GLU A 60 32.72 12.94 5.26
C GLU A 60 31.52 12.28 5.93
N GLY A 61 31.71 11.13 6.59
CA GLY A 61 30.67 10.48 7.38
C GLY A 61 30.06 11.38 8.47
N THR A 62 30.89 12.19 9.13
CA THR A 62 30.43 13.13 10.18
C THR A 62 29.63 14.30 9.60
N ARG A 63 30.08 14.87 8.47
CA ARG A 63 29.36 15.95 7.78
C ARG A 63 27.98 15.50 7.32
N THR A 64 27.88 14.33 6.69
CA THR A 64 26.58 13.91 6.20
C THR A 64 25.64 13.44 7.30
N LYS A 65 26.16 12.90 8.41
CA LYS A 65 25.35 12.68 9.62
C LYS A 65 24.72 13.98 10.12
N LYS A 66 25.48 15.09 10.11
CA LYS A 66 24.97 16.43 10.48
C LYS A 66 23.90 16.93 9.49
N GLU A 67 24.07 16.72 8.19
CA GLU A 67 23.04 17.06 7.20
C GLU A 67 21.77 16.23 7.36
N ILE A 68 21.88 14.91 7.60
CA ILE A 68 20.72 14.06 7.90
C ILE A 68 20.00 14.55 9.15
N GLN A 69 20.72 14.91 10.21
CA GLN A 69 20.13 15.45 11.44
C GLN A 69 19.35 16.74 11.17
N LYS A 70 19.86 17.64 10.31
CA LYS A 70 19.13 18.85 9.91
C LYS A 70 17.82 18.50 9.20
N VAL A 71 17.86 17.56 8.25
CA VAL A 71 16.64 17.12 7.55
C VAL A 71 15.63 16.52 8.54
N VAL A 72 16.08 15.65 9.44
CA VAL A 72 15.22 15.05 10.48
C VAL A 72 14.59 16.12 11.38
N ALA A 73 15.34 17.17 11.73
CA ALA A 73 14.80 18.27 12.52
C ALA A 73 13.68 19.02 11.77
N ARG A 74 13.82 19.22 10.45
CA ARG A 74 12.78 19.83 9.61
C ARG A 74 11.55 18.93 9.45
N VAL A 75 11.74 17.63 9.21
CA VAL A 75 10.66 16.62 9.23
C VAL A 75 9.84 16.74 10.52
N ASN A 76 10.51 16.70 11.68
CA ASN A 76 9.83 16.80 12.98
C ASN A 76 9.16 18.16 13.21
N LYS A 77 9.64 19.23 12.57
CA LYS A 77 8.98 20.54 12.59
C LYS A 77 7.67 20.49 11.79
N HIS A 78 7.70 19.96 10.56
CA HIS A 78 6.52 19.85 9.71
C HIS A 78 5.46 18.91 10.29
N VAL A 79 5.86 17.78 10.87
CA VAL A 79 4.94 16.87 11.60
C VAL A 79 4.23 17.59 12.74
N ARG A 80 4.96 18.34 13.57
CA ARG A 80 4.35 19.09 14.68
C ARG A 80 3.40 20.17 14.19
N SER A 81 3.75 20.89 13.13
CA SER A 81 2.88 21.90 12.53
C SER A 81 1.61 21.27 11.94
N TYR A 82 1.75 20.15 11.23
CA TYR A 82 0.63 19.37 10.71
C TYR A 82 -0.30 18.90 11.83
N GLN A 83 0.23 18.32 12.91
CA GLN A 83 -0.57 17.84 14.03
C GLN A 83 -1.38 18.97 14.68
N ARG A 84 -0.80 20.17 14.82
CA ARG A 84 -1.54 21.36 15.30
C ARG A 84 -2.66 21.77 14.35
N ALA A 85 -2.39 21.80 13.04
CA ALA A 85 -3.40 22.12 12.04
C ALA A 85 -4.53 21.08 12.02
N ARG A 86 -4.19 19.79 12.07
CA ARG A 86 -5.14 18.67 12.17
C ARG A 86 -6.03 18.78 13.41
N GLN A 87 -5.46 19.04 14.59
CA GLN A 87 -6.25 19.24 15.80
C GLN A 87 -7.23 20.41 15.68
N ALA A 88 -6.82 21.50 15.02
CA ALA A 88 -7.71 22.63 14.75
C ALA A 88 -8.83 22.24 13.77
N ILE A 89 -8.53 21.51 12.69
CA ILE A 89 -9.53 21.01 11.73
C ILE A 89 -10.55 20.13 12.45
N LEU A 90 -10.11 19.15 13.26
CA LEU A 90 -11.00 18.24 13.97
C LEU A 90 -11.92 18.95 14.98
N ARG A 91 -11.44 20.03 15.62
CA ARG A 91 -12.28 20.86 16.51
C ARG A 91 -13.31 21.70 15.76
N LEU A 92 -13.05 21.99 14.49
CA LEU A 92 -13.91 22.77 13.62
C LEU A 92 -14.84 21.90 12.78
N ASP A 93 -14.67 20.57 12.78
CA ASP A 93 -15.40 19.60 11.96
C ASP A 93 -16.23 18.63 12.82
N PRO A 94 -17.48 18.98 13.18
CA PRO A 94 -18.34 18.14 14.00
C PRO A 94 -18.78 16.84 13.31
N ASP A 95 -18.76 16.80 11.97
CA ASP A 95 -19.23 15.64 11.18
C ASP A 95 -18.12 14.60 10.92
N ALA A 96 -16.90 14.86 11.40
CA ALA A 96 -15.72 13.99 11.25
C ALA A 96 -15.34 13.60 9.81
N ASN A 97 -15.95 14.20 8.78
CA ASN A 97 -15.65 13.94 7.37
C ASN A 97 -14.17 14.19 7.02
N MET A 98 -13.54 15.16 7.69
CA MET A 98 -12.13 15.49 7.49
C MET A 98 -11.17 14.57 8.25
N ALA A 99 -11.66 13.79 9.23
CA ALA A 99 -10.84 12.85 9.97
C ALA A 99 -10.36 11.68 9.09
N GLU A 100 -11.17 11.29 8.10
CA GLU A 100 -10.80 10.27 7.11
C GLU A 100 -9.73 10.79 6.14
N LYS A 101 -9.83 12.07 5.75
CA LYS A 101 -8.89 12.72 4.82
C LYS A 101 -7.54 13.04 5.47
N TYR A 102 -7.54 13.49 6.72
CA TYR A 102 -6.34 13.92 7.44
C TYR A 102 -5.97 12.92 8.53
N GLY A 103 -5.20 11.90 8.15
CA GLY A 103 -4.73 10.84 9.04
C GLY A 103 -3.73 11.31 10.10
N GLU A 104 -3.55 10.51 11.15
CA GLU A 104 -2.42 10.71 12.04
C GLU A 104 -1.12 10.30 11.35
N ILE A 105 0.00 10.97 11.68
CA ILE A 105 1.32 10.61 11.18
C ILE A 105 2.02 9.81 12.27
N LEU A 106 2.28 8.54 12.01
CA LEU A 106 2.99 7.65 12.92
C LEU A 106 4.51 7.71 12.67
N PRO A 107 5.35 7.35 13.65
CA PRO A 107 6.81 7.27 13.45
C PRO A 107 7.20 6.32 12.31
N GLU A 108 6.41 5.27 12.09
CA GLU A 108 6.56 4.28 11.01
C GLU A 108 6.41 4.93 9.62
N ASP A 109 5.56 5.95 9.50
CA ASP A 109 5.32 6.69 8.25
C ASP A 109 6.50 7.62 7.87
N LEU A 110 7.37 7.95 8.82
CA LEU A 110 8.52 8.85 8.66
C LEU A 110 9.82 8.10 8.31
N VAL A 111 9.74 6.77 8.23
CA VAL A 111 10.84 5.93 7.79
C VAL A 111 11.08 6.24 6.31
N VAL A 112 12.35 6.51 5.97
CA VAL A 112 12.76 6.72 4.58
C VAL A 112 12.34 5.48 3.79
N SER A 113 11.50 5.66 2.76
CA SER A 113 11.11 4.53 1.93
C SER A 113 12.38 3.90 1.36
N LYS A 114 12.62 2.65 1.81
CA LYS A 114 13.75 1.84 1.34
C LYS A 114 13.67 1.60 -0.17
N GLU A 115 12.50 1.85 -0.78
CA GLU A 115 12.26 1.78 -2.22
C GLU A 115 13.01 2.88 -2.99
N VAL A 116 13.33 4.01 -2.36
CA VAL A 116 14.14 5.11 -2.95
C VAL A 116 15.63 4.83 -2.82
N THR A 117 16.03 4.18 -1.72
CA THR A 117 17.43 3.89 -1.45
C THR A 117 17.90 2.61 -2.15
N GLU A 118 17.00 1.63 -2.35
CA GLU A 118 17.30 0.31 -2.93
C GLU A 118 16.23 -0.10 -3.96
N GLU A 119 16.50 0.24 -5.24
CA GLU A 119 15.58 0.02 -6.36
C GLU A 119 15.21 -1.46 -6.57
N ASN A 120 16.17 -2.38 -6.36
CA ASN A 120 16.07 -3.81 -6.66
C ASN A 120 15.91 -4.73 -5.43
N ARG A 121 15.40 -4.21 -4.31
CA ARG A 121 15.26 -5.02 -3.08
C ARG A 121 14.19 -6.13 -3.23
N PHE A 122 14.51 -7.35 -2.83
CA PHE A 122 13.53 -8.44 -2.68
C PHE A 122 12.54 -8.15 -1.53
N GLY A 123 11.28 -8.56 -1.66
CA GLY A 123 10.26 -8.42 -0.61
C GLY A 123 9.51 -7.07 -0.57
N GLN A 124 9.54 -6.29 -1.65
CA GLN A 124 8.81 -5.01 -1.77
C GLN A 124 7.27 -5.15 -1.76
N GLY A 125 6.73 -6.36 -1.89
CA GLY A 125 5.27 -6.61 -2.01
C GLY A 125 4.42 -6.10 -0.84
N THR A 126 4.99 -6.06 0.37
CA THR A 126 4.27 -5.74 1.63
C THR A 126 4.43 -4.27 2.05
N SER A 127 5.25 -3.48 1.35
CA SER A 127 5.49 -2.08 1.70
C SER A 127 4.28 -1.22 1.34
N LYS A 128 3.56 -0.77 2.37
CA LYS A 128 2.48 0.21 2.25
C LYS A 128 3.08 1.60 2.43
N LEU A 129 3.01 2.44 1.40
CA LEU A 129 3.36 3.85 1.51
C LEU A 129 2.43 4.52 2.54
N ALA A 130 2.97 5.46 3.31
CA ALA A 130 2.16 6.26 4.23
C ALA A 130 1.04 6.99 3.47
N TRP A 131 -0.12 7.16 4.13
CA TRP A 131 -1.34 7.68 3.51
C TRP A 131 -1.12 9.05 2.84
N PHE A 132 -0.28 9.92 3.42
CA PHE A 132 -0.03 11.24 2.88
C PHE A 132 0.68 11.23 1.52
N TRP A 133 1.32 10.14 1.10
CA TRP A 133 1.91 10.03 -0.26
C TRP A 133 0.87 9.81 -1.36
N VAL A 134 -0.32 9.30 -1.02
CA VAL A 134 -1.40 8.97 -1.96
C VAL A 134 -2.45 10.09 -2.04
N MET A 135 -2.44 10.99 -1.06
CA MET A 135 -3.29 12.17 -1.05
C MET A 135 -3.11 13.00 -2.32
N ASP A 136 -4.23 13.39 -2.93
CA ASP A 136 -4.27 14.29 -4.09
C ASP A 136 -3.77 15.67 -3.65
N GLY A 137 -2.45 15.83 -3.64
CA GLY A 137 -1.80 17.12 -3.57
C GLY A 137 -2.02 17.77 -4.93
N GLY A 138 -3.10 18.55 -5.05
CA GLY A 138 -3.44 19.26 -6.27
C GLY A 138 -2.21 20.02 -6.76
N LYS A 139 -1.60 19.51 -7.85
CA LYS A 139 -0.43 20.04 -8.57
C LYS A 139 0.29 21.18 -7.85
N SER A 140 0.89 20.90 -6.70
CA SER A 140 1.73 21.91 -6.04
C SER A 140 2.85 22.23 -7.01
N GLN A 141 3.00 23.51 -7.34
CA GLN A 141 4.07 24.06 -8.15
C GLN A 141 5.38 23.80 -7.40
N LEU A 142 5.93 22.60 -7.58
CA LEU A 142 7.20 22.20 -7.00
C LEU A 142 8.30 23.01 -7.67
N ASN A 143 9.13 23.66 -6.86
CA ASN A 143 10.33 24.36 -7.30
C ASN A 143 11.17 23.44 -8.21
N VAL A 144 11.51 23.95 -9.40
CA VAL A 144 12.02 23.19 -10.56
C VAL A 144 13.30 22.38 -10.26
N GLU A 145 14.09 22.77 -9.27
CA GLU A 145 15.37 22.11 -8.95
C GLU A 145 15.24 20.87 -8.05
N ALA A 146 14.21 20.78 -7.20
CA ALA A 146 13.92 19.60 -6.36
C ALA A 146 12.76 18.75 -6.90
N GLY A 147 12.02 19.27 -7.89
CA GLY A 147 10.84 18.63 -8.49
C GLY A 147 11.16 17.32 -9.23
N GLY A 148 12.30 17.22 -9.91
CA GLY A 148 12.61 16.05 -10.76
C GLY A 148 12.66 14.72 -10.00
N LEU A 149 13.32 14.67 -8.84
CA LEU A 149 13.45 13.42 -8.07
C LEU A 149 12.17 13.05 -7.31
N MET A 150 11.41 14.05 -6.86
CA MET A 150 10.09 13.84 -6.27
C MET A 150 9.10 13.31 -7.31
N GLU A 151 9.15 13.87 -8.52
CA GLU A 151 8.37 13.42 -9.66
C GLU A 151 8.79 12.00 -10.11
N GLU A 152 10.08 11.69 -10.13
CA GLU A 152 10.59 10.33 -10.34
C GLU A 152 10.08 9.37 -9.25
N PHE A 153 10.09 9.78 -7.97
CA PHE A 153 9.57 8.98 -6.88
C PHE A 153 8.08 8.65 -7.07
N TYR A 154 7.26 9.66 -7.38
CA TYR A 154 5.83 9.45 -7.67
C TYR A 154 5.62 8.58 -8.91
N ARG A 155 6.39 8.81 -9.98
CA ARG A 155 6.34 8.01 -11.21
C ARG A 155 6.67 6.55 -10.94
N ILE A 156 7.77 6.26 -10.25
CA ILE A 156 8.20 4.90 -9.89
C ILE A 156 7.12 4.22 -9.04
N ASN A 157 6.59 4.90 -8.03
CA ASN A 157 5.55 4.33 -7.17
C ASN A 157 4.26 4.04 -7.94
N ARG A 158 3.86 4.93 -8.85
CA ARG A 158 2.70 4.72 -9.72
C ARG A 158 2.90 3.52 -10.64
N LEU A 159 4.08 3.38 -11.25
CA LEU A 159 4.44 2.24 -12.10
C LEU A 159 4.41 0.93 -11.29
N LYS A 160 5.01 0.91 -10.10
CA LYS A 160 4.98 -0.25 -9.20
C LYS A 160 3.57 -0.61 -8.74
N ALA A 161 2.75 0.38 -8.39
CA ALA A 161 1.35 0.15 -8.02
C ALA A 161 0.54 -0.43 -9.20
N SER A 162 0.78 0.07 -10.41
CA SER A 162 0.16 -0.45 -11.64
C SER A 162 0.60 -1.88 -11.92
N ALA A 163 1.91 -2.15 -11.88
CA ALA A 163 2.45 -3.50 -12.07
C ALA A 163 1.94 -4.50 -11.01
N ARG A 164 1.79 -4.08 -9.75
CA ARG A 164 1.16 -4.90 -8.71
C ARG A 164 -0.29 -5.21 -9.08
N ARG A 165 -1.09 -4.19 -9.37
CA ARG A 165 -2.50 -4.37 -9.75
C ARG A 165 -2.63 -5.34 -10.92
N ASP A 166 -1.79 -5.19 -11.94
CA ASP A 166 -1.86 -6.02 -13.15
C ASP A 166 -1.46 -7.47 -12.84
N ARG A 167 -0.41 -7.70 -12.04
CA ARG A 167 -0.07 -9.04 -11.52
C ARG A 167 -1.19 -9.66 -10.69
N TRP A 168 -1.81 -8.91 -9.78
CA TRP A 168 -2.93 -9.41 -8.98
C TRP A 168 -4.13 -9.79 -9.86
N LYS A 169 -4.40 -9.03 -10.93
CA LYS A 169 -5.43 -9.40 -11.91
C LYS A 169 -5.09 -10.69 -12.65
N GLU A 170 -3.83 -10.85 -13.07
CA GLU A 170 -3.33 -12.08 -13.69
C GLU A 170 -3.44 -13.27 -12.73
N GLU A 171 -2.94 -13.13 -11.50
CA GLU A 171 -3.00 -14.17 -10.46
C GLU A 171 -4.43 -14.59 -10.15
N VAL A 172 -5.37 -13.64 -10.02
CA VAL A 172 -6.80 -13.98 -9.85
C VAL A 172 -7.30 -14.79 -11.03
N SER A 173 -6.99 -14.40 -12.26
CA SER A 173 -7.37 -15.17 -13.44
C SER A 173 -6.75 -16.58 -13.44
N LEU A 174 -5.44 -16.69 -13.19
CA LEU A 174 -4.71 -17.96 -13.14
C LEU A 174 -5.27 -18.89 -12.08
N VAL A 175 -5.45 -18.40 -10.85
CA VAL A 175 -5.98 -19.21 -9.73
C VAL A 175 -7.37 -19.76 -10.06
N ARG A 176 -8.23 -18.97 -10.72
CA ARG A 176 -9.55 -19.45 -11.15
C ARG A 176 -9.46 -20.58 -12.19
N HIS A 177 -8.51 -20.48 -13.13
CA HIS A 177 -8.25 -21.54 -14.10
C HIS A 177 -7.60 -22.78 -13.44
N GLU A 178 -6.64 -22.58 -12.54
CA GLU A 178 -6.00 -23.66 -11.78
C GLU A 178 -7.01 -24.44 -10.93
N MET A 179 -7.96 -23.75 -10.29
CA MET A 179 -9.06 -24.41 -9.58
C MET A 179 -9.89 -25.30 -10.52
N LEU A 180 -10.18 -24.84 -11.73
CA LEU A 180 -10.93 -25.62 -12.73
C LEU A 180 -10.10 -26.82 -13.20
N TRP A 181 -8.85 -26.59 -13.61
CA TRP A 181 -7.94 -27.63 -14.08
C TRP A 181 -7.65 -28.68 -13.01
N THR A 182 -7.56 -28.28 -11.74
CA THR A 182 -7.39 -29.23 -10.62
C THR A 182 -8.57 -30.19 -10.54
N GLY A 183 -9.81 -29.69 -10.67
CA GLY A 183 -11.00 -30.54 -10.70
C GLY A 183 -11.04 -31.47 -11.91
N LEU A 184 -10.73 -30.94 -13.11
CA LEU A 184 -10.65 -31.75 -14.33
C LEU A 184 -9.55 -32.82 -14.26
N TRP A 185 -8.42 -32.51 -13.64
CA TRP A 185 -7.31 -33.43 -13.46
C TRP A 185 -7.68 -34.59 -12.53
N PHE A 186 -8.41 -34.33 -11.44
CA PHE A 186 -8.93 -35.40 -10.58
C PHE A 186 -9.92 -36.31 -11.31
N GLU A 187 -10.83 -35.76 -12.11
CA GLU A 187 -11.74 -36.56 -12.93
C GLU A 187 -11.01 -37.38 -14.00
N TYR A 188 -9.99 -36.78 -14.64
CA TYR A 188 -9.13 -37.50 -15.58
C TYR A 188 -8.45 -38.71 -14.92
N HIS A 189 -7.88 -38.53 -13.72
CA HIS A 189 -7.25 -39.64 -12.99
C HIS A 189 -8.24 -40.71 -12.57
N LYS A 190 -9.42 -40.32 -12.09
CA LYS A 190 -10.51 -41.26 -11.78
C LYS A 190 -10.85 -42.12 -13.01
N ASN A 191 -11.07 -41.49 -14.17
CA ASN A 191 -11.41 -42.19 -15.42
C ASN A 191 -10.26 -43.09 -15.90
N MET A 192 -9.01 -42.65 -15.74
CA MET A 192 -7.83 -43.48 -16.05
C MET A 192 -7.79 -44.74 -15.18
N TRP A 193 -8.07 -44.62 -13.87
CA TRP A 193 -8.10 -45.79 -12.97
C TRP A 193 -9.31 -46.69 -13.23
N GLU A 194 -10.44 -46.13 -13.66
CA GLU A 194 -11.62 -46.88 -14.10
C GLU A 194 -11.30 -47.75 -15.32
N GLN A 195 -10.67 -47.19 -16.35
CA GLN A 195 -10.23 -47.95 -17.52
C GLN A 195 -9.26 -49.07 -17.15
N ARG A 196 -8.32 -48.82 -16.23
CA ARG A 196 -7.39 -49.85 -15.74
C ARG A 196 -8.11 -50.96 -14.98
N ALA A 197 -9.11 -50.64 -14.16
CA ALA A 197 -9.88 -51.64 -13.44
C ALA A 197 -10.61 -52.61 -14.40
N LEU A 198 -11.12 -52.11 -15.53
CA LEU A 198 -11.80 -52.92 -16.55
C LEU A 198 -10.85 -53.88 -17.30
N GLN A 199 -9.56 -53.56 -17.39
CA GLN A 199 -8.57 -54.36 -18.11
C GLN A 199 -7.84 -55.38 -17.23
N LEU A 200 -7.94 -55.25 -15.90
CA LEU A 200 -7.23 -56.11 -14.95
C LEU A 200 -8.06 -57.34 -14.59
N THR A 201 -7.47 -58.52 -14.72
CA THR A 201 -8.12 -59.81 -14.40
C THR A 201 -7.75 -60.33 -13.01
N GLU A 202 -6.65 -59.81 -12.42
CA GLU A 202 -6.21 -60.22 -11.09
C GLU A 202 -6.99 -59.49 -9.98
N PRO A 203 -7.61 -60.22 -9.03
CA PRO A 203 -8.53 -59.63 -8.06
C PRO A 203 -7.86 -58.62 -7.10
N GLY A 204 -6.58 -58.83 -6.77
CA GLY A 204 -5.84 -57.89 -5.91
C GLY A 204 -5.54 -56.56 -6.60
N LYS A 205 -5.15 -56.60 -7.88
CA LYS A 205 -4.89 -55.39 -8.68
C LYS A 205 -6.18 -54.63 -9.00
N GLU A 206 -7.26 -55.37 -9.26
CA GLU A 206 -8.60 -54.82 -9.44
C GLU A 206 -9.09 -54.08 -8.18
N ALA A 207 -8.97 -54.70 -7.00
CA ALA A 207 -9.34 -54.09 -5.73
C ALA A 207 -8.56 -52.79 -5.45
N TYR A 208 -7.27 -52.77 -5.78
CA TYR A 208 -6.46 -51.55 -5.66
C TYR A 208 -6.89 -50.45 -6.65
N ALA A 209 -7.15 -50.80 -7.90
CA ALA A 209 -7.64 -49.85 -8.90
C ALA A 209 -8.98 -49.22 -8.48
N ARG A 210 -9.92 -50.04 -7.98
CA ARG A 210 -11.20 -49.54 -7.42
C ARG A 210 -10.99 -48.61 -6.23
N LYS A 211 -10.04 -48.91 -5.33
CA LYS A 211 -9.68 -48.00 -4.22
C LYS A 211 -9.16 -46.65 -4.74
N GLN A 212 -8.32 -46.66 -5.78
CA GLN A 212 -7.82 -45.42 -6.40
C GLN A 212 -8.95 -44.62 -7.05
N MET A 213 -9.90 -45.27 -7.73
CA MET A 213 -11.07 -44.58 -8.30
C MET A 213 -11.86 -43.81 -7.22
N VAL A 214 -12.12 -44.45 -6.07
CA VAL A 214 -12.82 -43.81 -4.94
C VAL A 214 -12.04 -42.60 -4.43
N LEU A 215 -10.73 -42.74 -4.21
CA LEU A 215 -9.87 -41.64 -3.74
C LEU A 215 -9.92 -40.43 -4.69
N TRP A 216 -9.76 -40.65 -6.00
CA TRP A 216 -9.78 -39.58 -6.99
C TRP A 216 -11.18 -38.96 -7.14
N SER A 217 -12.23 -39.78 -7.01
CA SER A 217 -13.62 -39.29 -6.95
C SER A 217 -13.86 -38.39 -5.74
N ASP A 218 -13.33 -38.75 -4.57
CA ASP A 218 -13.45 -37.94 -3.35
C ASP A 218 -12.72 -36.60 -3.49
N PHE A 219 -11.52 -36.60 -4.10
CA PHE A 219 -10.81 -35.36 -4.42
C PHE A 219 -11.57 -34.48 -5.41
N ALA A 220 -12.15 -35.06 -6.47
CA ALA A 220 -12.98 -34.32 -7.43
C ALA A 220 -14.21 -33.70 -6.74
N ASN A 221 -14.92 -34.47 -5.92
CA ASN A 221 -16.08 -34.00 -5.17
C ASN A 221 -15.71 -32.88 -4.19
N LYS A 222 -14.63 -33.06 -3.44
CA LYS A 222 -14.14 -32.04 -2.50
C LYS A 222 -13.70 -30.76 -3.22
N ALA A 223 -13.02 -30.88 -4.37
CA ALA A 223 -12.63 -29.74 -5.19
C ALA A 223 -13.86 -28.98 -5.70
N ARG A 224 -14.88 -29.67 -6.24
CA ARG A 224 -16.13 -29.05 -6.67
C ARG A 224 -16.80 -28.25 -5.56
N LEU A 225 -16.91 -28.84 -4.36
CA LEU A 225 -17.51 -28.17 -3.20
C LEU A 225 -16.70 -26.94 -2.76
N MET A 226 -15.37 -27.05 -2.70
CA MET A 226 -14.49 -25.96 -2.24
C MET A 226 -14.40 -24.79 -3.24
N PHE A 227 -14.51 -25.10 -4.53
CA PHE A 227 -14.29 -24.15 -5.62
C PHE A 227 -15.58 -23.62 -6.25
N GLN A 228 -16.75 -24.07 -5.79
CA GLN A 228 -18.06 -23.62 -6.26
C GLN A 228 -18.17 -22.08 -6.23
N GLY A 229 -18.52 -21.49 -7.37
CA GLY A 229 -18.67 -20.03 -7.53
C GLY A 229 -17.36 -19.23 -7.47
N LYS A 230 -16.20 -19.91 -7.35
CA LYS A 230 -14.86 -19.28 -7.33
C LYS A 230 -14.03 -19.62 -8.57
N GLN A 231 -14.40 -20.65 -9.32
CA GLN A 231 -13.78 -21.01 -10.59
C GLN A 231 -14.20 -20.07 -11.72
N MET A 232 -13.48 -20.11 -12.83
CA MET A 232 -14.00 -19.58 -14.09
C MET A 232 -15.23 -20.40 -14.50
N ASP A 233 -16.27 -19.73 -14.97
CA ASP A 233 -17.36 -20.41 -15.65
C ASP A 233 -16.79 -21.14 -16.86
N GLY A 234 -17.08 -22.44 -16.97
CA GLY A 234 -16.60 -23.25 -18.09
C GLY A 234 -17.10 -22.67 -19.41
N ILE A 235 -16.19 -22.56 -20.39
CA ILE A 235 -16.49 -22.24 -21.79
C ILE A 235 -17.47 -23.28 -22.35
#